data_AF-A0A1V5YU33-F1
#
_entry.id   AF-A0A1V5YU33-F1
#
_cell.length_a   1.000
_cell.length_b   1.000
_cell.length_c   1.000
_cell.angle_alpha   90.00
_cell.angle_beta   90.00
_cell.angle_gamma   90.00
#
_symmetry.space_group_name_H-M   'P 1'
#
loop_
_entity.id
_entity.type
_entity.pdbx_description
1 polymer ?
#
loop_
_entity_poly.entity_id
_entity_poly.type
_entity_poly.pdbx_seq_one_letter_code
_entity_poly.pdbx_strand_id
1 'polypeptide(L)'
;MKTIKSLFVALLVLIFMPVQAQLVTEGFDHVLNLKVGTSHYANGIVEGSETVYGLFSIKDLTTYGMDTVKNNLTNVDIKFHLYGASSVPRIYSMNNLDSKNALYKTTGGVALTTLLSDSTTNLTKFYRIPSPFSFEAATKSEVEALSNLITEQAVKNDANPPAIGEVIAFKAGPTSTAAGAIGIFKIEDIVLTGGANTEKGYYVISVKKVRSISVSLNTQSVPQNMWVVKDKSVYNTQSYSGQINIYDITGKLIIQKDLQVGDCINMSGFKGIFLIKSNVGSQKIIL
;
A
#
# COMPACT_ATOMS: atom_id res chain seq x y z
N MET A 1 6.26 21.49 72.79
CA MET A 1 5.52 20.42 72.08
C MET A 1 5.13 20.94 70.71
N LYS A 2 5.42 20.13 69.68
CA LYS A 2 5.16 20.34 68.25
C LYS A 2 3.66 20.38 67.96
N THR A 3 3.24 21.16 66.95
CA THR A 3 2.30 20.73 65.88
C THR A 3 2.17 21.84 64.83
N ILE A 4 2.94 21.74 63.73
CA ILE A 4 2.49 21.46 62.34
C ILE A 4 1.73 22.63 61.70
N LYS A 5 2.47 23.42 60.90
CA LYS A 5 1.91 24.30 59.85
C LYS A 5 1.41 23.41 58.72
N SER A 6 0.10 23.41 58.45
CA SER A 6 -0.46 22.79 57.24
C SER A 6 -0.01 23.57 56.01
N LEU A 7 0.88 22.96 55.23
CA LEU A 7 1.22 23.38 53.89
C LEU A 7 0.19 22.73 52.94
N PHE A 8 -0.74 23.52 52.40
CA PHE A 8 -1.60 23.09 51.31
C PHE A 8 -0.74 22.98 50.04
N VAL A 9 -0.32 21.78 49.69
CA VAL A 9 0.23 21.47 48.37
C VAL A 9 -0.96 21.22 47.45
N ALA A 10 -1.28 22.19 46.60
CA ALA A 10 -2.19 21.99 45.49
C ALA A 10 -1.48 21.09 44.47
N LEU A 11 -1.82 19.80 44.47
CA LEU A 11 -1.39 18.86 43.44
C LEU A 11 -2.18 19.18 42.16
N LEU A 12 -1.57 19.96 41.27
CA LEU A 12 -2.07 20.16 39.91
C LEU A 12 -1.86 18.85 39.15
N VAL A 13 -2.89 18.00 39.13
CA VAL A 13 -2.92 16.82 38.24
C VAL A 13 -3.12 17.35 36.82
N LEU A 14 -2.02 17.56 36.10
CA LEU A 14 -2.05 17.69 34.65
C LEU A 14 -2.55 16.35 34.10
N ILE A 15 -3.84 16.30 33.77
CA ILE A 15 -4.41 15.25 32.96
C ILE A 15 -3.76 15.41 31.58
N PHE A 16 -2.69 14.66 31.31
CA PHE A 16 -2.22 14.40 29.96
C PHE A 16 -3.32 13.60 29.26
N MET A 17 -4.31 14.29 28.69
CA MET A 17 -5.11 13.68 27.65
C MET A 17 -4.14 13.32 26.52
N PRO A 18 -4.06 12.05 26.09
CA PRO A 18 -3.28 11.73 24.91
C PRO A 18 -3.89 12.53 23.76
N VAL A 19 -3.14 13.50 23.23
CA VAL A 19 -3.48 14.12 21.96
C VAL A 19 -3.45 12.98 20.94
N GLN A 20 -4.63 12.52 20.55
CA GLN A 20 -4.73 11.51 19.51
C GLN A 20 -4.09 12.10 18.25
N ALA A 21 -3.01 11.48 17.78
CA ALA A 21 -2.28 11.95 16.62
C ALA A 21 -3.27 12.10 15.45
N GLN A 22 -3.26 13.28 14.83
CA GLN A 22 -4.11 13.54 13.67
C GLN A 22 -3.74 12.57 12.56
N LEU A 23 -4.75 11.89 12.00
CA LEU A 23 -4.54 10.97 10.88
C LEU A 23 -4.16 11.74 9.61
N VAL A 24 -2.92 11.56 9.15
CA VAL A 24 -2.42 12.09 7.88
C VAL A 24 -2.95 11.24 6.73
N THR A 25 -3.87 11.75 5.93
CA THR A 25 -4.44 11.03 4.76
C THR A 25 -3.97 11.58 3.42
N GLU A 26 -3.28 12.72 3.42
CA GLU A 26 -2.78 13.36 2.20
C GLU A 26 -1.80 12.44 1.46
N GLY A 27 -2.05 12.25 0.16
CA GLY A 27 -1.24 11.38 -0.69
C GLY A 27 -1.53 9.88 -0.56
N PHE A 28 -2.55 9.47 0.20
CA PHE A 28 -2.91 8.07 0.40
C PHE A 28 -4.33 7.73 -0.07
N ASP A 29 -4.50 6.55 -0.66
CA ASP A 29 -5.76 5.81 -0.52
C ASP A 29 -5.72 5.12 0.84
N HIS A 30 -6.81 5.15 1.59
CA HIS A 30 -6.82 4.58 2.94
C HIS A 30 -8.17 3.97 3.29
N VAL A 31 -8.11 3.00 4.20
CA VAL A 31 -9.26 2.38 4.85
C VAL A 31 -8.90 2.15 6.31
N LEU A 32 -9.82 2.42 7.23
CA LEU A 32 -9.61 2.22 8.66
C LEU A 32 -10.48 1.05 9.14
N ASN A 33 -9.94 0.27 10.07
CA ASN A 33 -10.67 -0.81 10.73
C ASN A 33 -11.33 -1.82 9.77
N LEU A 34 -10.70 -2.10 8.62
CA LEU A 34 -11.15 -3.10 7.68
C LEU A 34 -11.02 -4.50 8.32
N LYS A 35 -12.09 -5.28 8.27
CA LYS A 35 -12.07 -6.68 8.71
C LYS A 35 -11.57 -7.57 7.57
N VAL A 36 -10.56 -8.39 7.86
CA VAL A 36 -10.05 -9.42 6.94
C VAL A 36 -10.10 -10.78 7.60
N GLY A 37 -10.88 -11.69 7.03
CA GLY A 37 -11.12 -13.00 7.62
C GLY A 37 -9.97 -13.97 7.41
N THR A 38 -9.95 -15.05 8.19
CA THR A 38 -9.07 -16.19 7.89
C THR A 38 -9.64 -17.10 6.80
N SER A 39 -8.98 -18.22 6.52
CA SER A 39 -9.43 -19.23 5.54
C SER A 39 -10.88 -19.68 5.70
N HIS A 40 -11.43 -19.65 6.92
CA HIS A 40 -12.84 -19.97 7.17
C HIS A 40 -13.82 -18.95 6.58
N TYR A 41 -13.35 -17.75 6.30
CA TYR A 41 -14.08 -16.67 5.64
C TYR A 41 -13.76 -16.57 4.14
N ALA A 42 -13.25 -17.65 3.53
CA ALA A 42 -12.85 -17.67 2.13
C ALA A 42 -13.95 -17.18 1.16
N ASN A 43 -15.24 -17.31 1.48
CA ASN A 43 -16.35 -16.72 0.72
C ASN A 43 -17.32 -15.91 1.59
N GLY A 44 -16.86 -15.42 2.75
CA GLY A 44 -17.70 -14.73 3.72
C GLY A 44 -18.36 -15.66 4.74
N ILE A 45 -18.56 -15.17 5.96
CA ILE A 45 -19.50 -15.74 6.94
C ILE A 45 -20.35 -14.58 7.45
N VAL A 46 -21.67 -14.75 7.44
CA VAL A 46 -22.63 -13.78 7.97
C VAL A 46 -23.09 -14.26 9.34
N GLU A 47 -22.78 -13.49 10.37
CA GLU A 47 -23.65 -13.39 11.54
C GLU A 47 -23.52 -11.97 12.12
N GLY A 48 -24.60 -11.19 12.11
CA GLY A 48 -24.70 -9.92 12.84
C GLY A 48 -24.49 -8.61 12.06
N SER A 49 -23.42 -8.44 11.27
CA SER A 49 -23.25 -7.33 10.30
C SER A 49 -21.90 -7.43 9.57
N GLU A 50 -21.88 -7.00 8.30
CA GLU A 50 -20.74 -6.95 7.36
C GLU A 50 -20.18 -8.31 6.93
N THR A 51 -20.17 -8.55 5.62
CA THR A 51 -19.50 -9.73 5.05
C THR A 51 -17.99 -9.56 5.14
N VAL A 52 -17.34 -10.39 5.95
CA VAL A 52 -15.87 -10.43 6.09
C VAL A 52 -15.31 -11.48 5.14
N TYR A 53 -14.42 -11.10 4.21
CA TYR A 53 -13.77 -12.04 3.31
C TYR A 53 -12.30 -12.30 3.63
N GLY A 54 -11.78 -13.44 3.19
CA GLY A 54 -10.45 -13.94 3.57
C GLY A 54 -9.26 -13.48 2.71
N LEU A 55 -9.50 -12.79 1.60
CA LEU A 55 -8.44 -12.33 0.69
C LEU A 55 -8.47 -10.82 0.59
N PHE A 56 -7.33 -10.16 0.73
CA PHE A 56 -7.21 -8.71 0.67
C PHE A 56 -6.59 -8.25 -0.65
N SER A 57 -7.14 -7.17 -1.21
CA SER A 57 -6.63 -6.51 -2.42
C SER A 57 -5.99 -5.17 -2.07
N ILE A 58 -4.74 -4.98 -2.50
CA ILE A 58 -4.05 -3.69 -2.41
C ILE A 58 -4.63 -2.70 -3.41
N LYS A 59 -5.16 -3.17 -4.55
CA LYS A 59 -5.65 -2.29 -5.62
C LYS A 59 -6.69 -1.30 -5.13
N ASP A 60 -7.71 -1.79 -4.42
CA ASP A 60 -8.89 -1.04 -3.99
C ASP A 60 -9.10 -1.06 -2.47
N LEU A 61 -8.17 -1.65 -1.72
CA LEU A 61 -8.17 -1.71 -0.26
C LEU A 61 -9.43 -2.39 0.31
N THR A 62 -9.90 -3.44 -0.36
CA THR A 62 -11.05 -4.24 0.07
C THR A 62 -10.70 -5.72 0.23
N THR A 63 -11.69 -6.49 0.69
CA THR A 63 -11.58 -7.95 0.78
C THR A 63 -12.49 -8.64 -0.22
N TYR A 64 -12.07 -9.82 -0.68
CA TYR A 64 -12.73 -10.61 -1.69
C TYR A 64 -12.89 -12.06 -1.29
N GLY A 65 -14.03 -12.65 -1.66
CA GLY A 65 -14.25 -14.08 -1.58
C GLY A 65 -13.60 -14.82 -2.75
N MET A 66 -13.20 -16.07 -2.52
CA MET A 66 -12.62 -16.99 -3.50
C MET A 66 -13.49 -17.11 -4.77
N ASP A 67 -14.81 -17.22 -4.63
CA ASP A 67 -15.73 -17.32 -5.76
C ASP A 67 -15.73 -16.09 -6.66
N THR A 68 -15.49 -14.91 -6.09
CA THR A 68 -15.38 -13.64 -6.82
C THR A 68 -14.08 -13.55 -7.62
N VAL A 69 -12.97 -14.04 -7.06
CA VAL A 69 -11.62 -13.82 -7.62
C VAL A 69 -10.99 -15.03 -8.27
N LYS A 70 -11.62 -16.21 -8.26
CA LYS A 70 -11.06 -17.46 -8.82
C LYS A 70 -10.58 -17.35 -10.27
N ASN A 71 -11.15 -16.43 -11.06
CA ASN A 71 -10.74 -16.17 -12.45
C ASN A 71 -9.83 -14.94 -12.61
N ASN A 72 -9.58 -14.18 -11.54
CA ASN A 72 -8.84 -12.92 -11.53
C ASN A 72 -7.94 -12.82 -10.28
N LEU A 73 -7.19 -13.89 -9.98
CA LEU A 73 -6.37 -13.97 -8.76
C LEU A 73 -5.27 -12.91 -8.66
N THR A 74 -4.91 -12.28 -9.79
CA THR A 74 -4.00 -11.12 -9.81
C THR A 74 -4.56 -9.90 -9.07
N ASN A 75 -5.87 -9.87 -8.75
CA ASN A 75 -6.49 -8.79 -7.97
C ASN A 75 -6.32 -8.95 -6.45
N VAL A 76 -5.84 -10.07 -5.93
CA VAL A 76 -5.66 -10.28 -4.49
C VAL A 76 -4.19 -10.44 -4.16
N ASP A 77 -3.77 -9.88 -3.03
CA ASP A 77 -2.35 -9.68 -2.74
C ASP A 77 -1.91 -10.36 -1.45
N ILE A 78 -2.84 -10.50 -0.50
CA ILE A 78 -2.57 -10.94 0.86
C ILE A 78 -3.70 -11.86 1.33
N LYS A 79 -3.33 -12.92 2.06
CA LYS A 79 -4.26 -13.78 2.80
C LYS A 79 -3.84 -13.86 4.28
N PHE A 80 -4.81 -13.87 5.18
CA PHE A 80 -4.60 -13.82 6.62
C PHE A 80 -4.95 -15.15 7.28
N HIS A 81 -4.14 -15.65 8.20
CA HIS A 81 -4.35 -16.95 8.81
C HIS A 81 -4.06 -16.93 10.30
N LEU A 82 -4.70 -17.82 11.04
CA LEU A 82 -4.39 -18.13 12.43
C LEU A 82 -3.89 -19.57 12.43
N TYR A 83 -2.65 -19.78 12.85
CA TYR A 83 -1.94 -21.03 12.66
C TYR A 83 -2.00 -21.93 13.91
N GLY A 84 -2.52 -23.14 13.71
CA GLY A 84 -2.42 -24.22 14.69
C GLY A 84 -3.25 -24.01 15.95
N ALA A 85 -2.99 -24.84 16.97
CA ALA A 85 -3.76 -24.87 18.21
C ALA A 85 -3.67 -23.58 19.04
N SER A 86 -2.62 -22.79 18.86
CA SER A 86 -2.41 -21.52 19.57
C SER A 86 -2.88 -20.30 18.77
N SER A 87 -3.58 -20.49 17.66
CA SER A 87 -4.10 -19.40 16.81
C SER A 87 -3.03 -18.39 16.40
N VAL A 88 -1.81 -18.83 16.10
CA VAL A 88 -0.68 -17.91 15.91
C VAL A 88 -0.91 -17.05 14.67
N PRO A 89 -0.91 -15.70 14.79
CA PRO A 89 -1.15 -14.83 13.65
C PRO A 89 -0.16 -15.01 12.49
N ARG A 90 -0.68 -14.97 11.26
CA ARG A 90 0.08 -15.10 10.02
C ARG A 90 -0.51 -14.24 8.91
N ILE A 91 0.37 -13.58 8.18
CA ILE A 91 0.10 -12.83 6.95
C ILE A 91 0.95 -13.45 5.86
N TYR A 92 0.32 -13.77 4.73
CA TYR A 92 0.97 -14.41 3.61
C TYR A 92 0.66 -13.65 2.33
N SER A 93 1.63 -13.62 1.42
CA SER A 93 1.38 -13.26 0.04
C SER A 93 0.66 -14.39 -0.70
N MET A 94 0.21 -14.12 -1.92
CA MET A 94 -0.42 -15.12 -2.79
C MET A 94 0.62 -15.98 -3.51
N ASN A 95 1.58 -16.53 -2.75
CA ASN A 95 2.56 -17.49 -3.24
C ASN A 95 1.89 -18.83 -3.57
N ASN A 96 2.02 -19.34 -4.80
CA ASN A 96 1.49 -20.66 -5.20
C ASN A 96 2.08 -21.84 -4.43
N LEU A 97 3.32 -21.72 -3.93
CA LEU A 97 3.99 -22.76 -3.16
C LEU A 97 3.62 -22.78 -1.67
N ASP A 98 2.76 -21.87 -1.23
CA ASP A 98 2.37 -21.78 0.18
C ASP A 98 1.37 -22.89 0.57
N SER A 99 1.76 -23.71 1.55
CA SER A 99 0.95 -24.86 2.00
C SER A 99 -0.44 -24.49 2.53
N LYS A 100 -0.66 -23.23 2.96
CA LYS A 100 -1.96 -22.77 3.47
C LYS A 100 -2.95 -22.44 2.37
N ASN A 101 -2.53 -22.43 1.10
CA ASN A 101 -3.43 -22.33 -0.05
C ASN A 101 -4.56 -23.39 -0.01
N ALA A 102 -4.29 -24.58 0.52
CA ALA A 102 -5.29 -25.67 0.58
C ALA A 102 -6.50 -25.36 1.47
N LEU A 103 -6.39 -24.37 2.37
CA LEU A 103 -7.45 -24.00 3.31
C LEU A 103 -8.43 -22.97 2.73
N TYR A 104 -8.06 -22.25 1.67
CA TYR A 104 -8.90 -21.24 1.02
C TYR A 104 -9.62 -21.90 -0.14
N LYS A 105 -10.93 -22.10 -0.02
CA LYS A 105 -11.72 -22.85 -0.99
C LYS A 105 -12.87 -22.00 -1.53
N THR A 106 -13.25 -22.23 -2.78
CA THR A 106 -14.53 -21.78 -3.31
C THR A 106 -15.67 -22.51 -2.61
N THR A 107 -16.91 -22.03 -2.78
CA THR A 107 -18.11 -22.75 -2.29
C THR A 107 -18.21 -24.15 -2.87
N GLY A 108 -17.73 -24.36 -4.11
CA GLY A 108 -17.63 -25.67 -4.75
C GLY A 108 -16.46 -26.54 -4.28
N GLY A 109 -15.70 -26.11 -3.26
CA GLY A 109 -14.60 -26.89 -2.67
C GLY A 109 -13.26 -26.83 -3.43
N VAL A 110 -13.17 -26.05 -4.51
CA VAL A 110 -11.92 -25.87 -5.27
C VAL A 110 -10.95 -25.04 -4.45
N ALA A 111 -9.78 -25.60 -4.15
CA ALA A 111 -8.78 -24.94 -3.32
C ALA A 111 -7.95 -23.92 -4.09
N LEU A 112 -7.46 -22.88 -3.40
CA LEU A 112 -6.58 -21.88 -3.98
C LEU A 112 -5.30 -22.50 -4.55
N THR A 113 -4.81 -23.61 -3.98
CA THR A 113 -3.63 -24.35 -4.49
C THR A 113 -3.81 -24.81 -5.94
N THR A 114 -5.04 -25.11 -6.37
CA THR A 114 -5.31 -25.56 -7.74
C THR A 114 -5.56 -24.40 -8.71
N LEU A 115 -5.80 -23.21 -8.18
CA LEU A 115 -6.14 -22.02 -8.96
C LEU A 115 -4.93 -21.10 -9.18
N LEU A 116 -4.00 -21.06 -8.21
CA LEU A 116 -2.75 -20.31 -8.35
C LEU A 116 -1.77 -21.03 -9.28
N SER A 117 -1.08 -20.22 -10.07
CA SER A 117 0.00 -20.57 -11.01
C SER A 117 1.13 -19.55 -10.86
N ASP A 118 2.25 -19.77 -11.53
CA ASP A 118 3.34 -18.76 -11.55
C ASP A 118 2.85 -17.41 -12.11
N SER A 119 1.96 -17.43 -13.10
CA SER A 119 1.40 -16.21 -13.73
C SER A 119 0.38 -15.46 -12.85
N THR A 120 -0.14 -16.09 -11.80
CA THR A 120 -1.11 -15.49 -10.87
C THR A 120 -0.56 -15.38 -9.44
N THR A 121 0.71 -15.75 -9.24
CA THR A 121 1.39 -15.70 -7.95
C THR A 121 1.80 -14.28 -7.62
N ASN A 122 1.05 -13.61 -6.74
CA ASN A 122 1.39 -12.26 -6.26
C ASN A 122 2.32 -12.36 -5.05
N LEU A 123 3.64 -12.26 -5.27
CA LEU A 123 4.66 -12.21 -4.22
C LEU A 123 4.76 -10.83 -3.57
N THR A 124 3.68 -10.41 -2.92
CA THR A 124 3.68 -9.24 -2.04
C THR A 124 4.74 -9.40 -0.97
N LYS A 125 5.54 -8.34 -0.78
CA LYS A 125 6.62 -8.31 0.20
C LYS A 125 6.20 -7.50 1.40
N PHE A 126 6.71 -7.87 2.56
CA PHE A 126 6.42 -7.21 3.82
C PHE A 126 7.70 -6.76 4.50
N TYR A 127 7.63 -5.68 5.25
CA TYR A 127 8.70 -5.21 6.11
C TYR A 127 8.10 -4.79 7.45
N ARG A 128 8.52 -5.45 8.53
CA ARG A 128 8.14 -5.07 9.89
C ARG A 128 8.89 -3.80 10.25
N ILE A 129 8.15 -2.71 10.46
CA ILE A 129 8.75 -1.43 10.79
C ILE A 129 9.12 -1.45 12.29
N PRO A 130 10.37 -1.14 12.66
CA PRO A 130 10.76 -1.03 14.06
C PRO A 130 9.90 0.00 14.82
N SER A 131 9.52 -0.33 16.04
CA SER A 131 8.86 0.61 16.94
C SER A 131 9.85 1.64 17.50
N PRO A 132 9.45 2.89 17.73
CA PRO A 132 8.12 3.47 17.48
C PRO A 132 7.95 3.95 16.03
N PHE A 133 6.83 3.58 15.40
CA PHE A 133 6.38 4.15 14.13
C PHE A 133 4.87 4.43 14.21
N SER A 134 4.44 5.67 13.94
CA SER A 134 3.02 6.03 14.00
C SER A 134 2.35 5.84 12.65
N PHE A 135 1.36 4.95 12.60
CA PHE A 135 0.50 4.83 11.43
C PHE A 135 -0.23 6.14 11.14
N GLU A 136 -0.75 6.80 12.18
CA GLU A 136 -1.58 7.99 12.09
C GLU A 136 -0.80 9.17 11.49
N ALA A 137 0.39 9.43 12.02
CA ALA A 137 1.23 10.56 11.61
C ALA A 137 2.10 10.30 10.36
N ALA A 138 2.25 9.03 9.93
CA ALA A 138 3.06 8.70 8.76
C ALA A 138 2.65 9.48 7.51
N THR A 139 3.61 10.19 6.94
CA THR A 139 3.51 10.97 5.71
C THR A 139 3.75 10.12 4.47
N LYS A 140 3.30 10.59 3.31
CA LYS A 140 3.55 9.93 2.02
C LYS A 140 5.04 9.66 1.80
N SER A 141 5.89 10.65 2.03
CA SER A 141 7.34 10.55 1.79
C SER A 141 8.01 9.52 2.70
N GLU A 142 7.59 9.42 3.96
CA GLU A 142 8.09 8.38 4.87
C GLU A 142 7.70 6.98 4.38
N VAL A 143 6.45 6.79 3.95
CA VAL A 143 5.99 5.49 3.44
C VAL A 143 6.67 5.14 2.11
N GLU A 144 6.90 6.10 1.22
CA GLU A 144 7.65 5.89 -0.03
C GLU A 144 9.10 5.47 0.25
N ALA A 145 9.75 6.04 1.26
CA ALA A 145 11.12 5.69 1.64
C ALA A 145 11.27 4.22 2.09
N LEU A 146 10.20 3.61 2.63
CA LEU A 146 10.17 2.20 3.02
C LEU A 146 10.36 1.25 1.82
N SER A 147 10.08 1.69 0.58
CA SER A 147 10.28 0.87 -0.62
C SER A 147 11.71 0.35 -0.75
N ASN A 148 12.71 1.10 -0.27
CA ASN A 148 14.11 0.69 -0.32
C ASN A 148 14.46 -0.39 0.72
N LEU A 149 13.67 -0.47 1.79
CA LEU A 149 13.82 -1.47 2.85
C LEU A 149 13.09 -2.78 2.51
N ILE A 150 12.06 -2.70 1.66
CA ILE A 150 11.32 -3.87 1.17
C ILE A 150 12.11 -4.54 0.03
N THR A 151 13.18 -5.26 0.39
CA THR A 151 14.10 -5.90 -0.55
C THR A 151 13.64 -7.29 -1.00
N GLU A 152 14.24 -7.83 -2.06
CA GLU A 152 14.09 -9.25 -2.45
C GLU A 152 14.56 -10.25 -1.39
N GLN A 153 15.34 -9.84 -0.40
CA GLN A 153 15.74 -10.71 0.71
C GLN A 153 14.80 -10.66 1.91
N ALA A 154 13.81 -9.74 1.93
CA ALA A 154 12.69 -9.79 2.89
C ALA A 154 11.77 -11.03 2.69
N VAL A 155 12.20 -11.97 1.83
CA VAL A 155 11.58 -13.25 1.51
C VAL A 155 11.82 -14.22 2.66
N LYS A 156 11.01 -14.06 3.71
CA LYS A 156 10.36 -15.10 4.53
C LYS A 156 10.17 -14.57 5.95
N ASN A 157 8.93 -14.29 6.32
CA ASN A 157 8.44 -14.25 7.70
C ASN A 157 8.72 -13.02 8.57
N ASP A 158 9.32 -11.93 8.10
CA ASP A 158 9.58 -10.79 9.01
C ASP A 158 8.32 -10.13 9.57
N ALA A 159 7.17 -10.27 8.91
CA ALA A 159 5.88 -9.81 9.41
C ALA A 159 5.18 -10.83 10.33
N ASN A 160 5.70 -12.04 10.50
CA ASN A 160 5.04 -13.15 11.18
C ASN A 160 5.76 -13.55 12.48
N PRO A 161 5.02 -13.78 13.60
CA PRO A 161 3.61 -13.43 13.81
C PRO A 161 3.45 -11.91 13.96
N PRO A 162 2.48 -11.26 13.30
CA PRO A 162 2.18 -9.86 13.59
C PRO A 162 1.52 -9.72 14.98
N ALA A 163 1.74 -8.59 15.64
CA ALA A 163 1.11 -8.25 16.91
C ALA A 163 0.19 -7.03 16.80
N ILE A 164 -0.79 -6.94 17.70
CA ILE A 164 -1.68 -5.77 17.80
C ILE A 164 -0.85 -4.52 18.08
N GLY A 165 -1.17 -3.44 17.37
CA GLY A 165 -0.44 -2.17 17.39
C GLY A 165 0.75 -2.10 16.45
N GLU A 166 1.22 -3.22 15.86
CA GLU A 166 2.33 -3.19 14.90
C GLU A 166 1.91 -2.54 13.58
N VAL A 167 2.85 -1.77 13.00
CA VAL A 167 2.74 -1.22 11.65
C VAL A 167 3.70 -1.98 10.74
N ILE A 168 3.17 -2.52 9.65
CA ILE A 168 3.90 -3.34 8.69
C ILE A 168 3.79 -2.67 7.33
N ALA A 169 4.93 -2.46 6.68
CA ALA A 169 4.98 -1.98 5.31
C ALA A 169 4.77 -3.13 4.33
N PHE A 170 4.18 -2.83 3.18
CA PHE A 170 4.02 -3.77 2.08
C PHE A 170 4.44 -3.17 0.75
N LYS A 171 4.82 -4.05 -0.17
CA LYS A 171 4.98 -3.74 -1.59
C LYS A 171 4.35 -4.84 -2.43
N ALA A 172 3.38 -4.47 -3.26
CA ALA A 172 2.66 -5.42 -4.11
C ALA A 172 3.61 -6.12 -5.11
N GLY A 173 3.40 -7.42 -5.29
CA GLY A 173 4.19 -8.24 -6.20
C GLY A 173 3.98 -7.87 -7.69
N PRO A 174 4.87 -8.30 -8.59
CA PRO A 174 4.89 -7.86 -9.99
C PRO A 174 3.69 -8.32 -10.85
N THR A 175 3.03 -9.39 -10.43
CA THR A 175 1.84 -10.00 -11.08
C THR A 175 0.52 -9.39 -10.59
N SER A 176 0.57 -8.59 -9.53
CA SER A 176 -0.60 -7.91 -8.98
C SER A 176 -1.14 -6.85 -9.93
N THR A 177 -2.46 -6.65 -9.94
CA THR A 177 -3.05 -5.49 -10.61
C THR A 177 -2.73 -4.16 -9.92
N ALA A 178 -2.13 -4.22 -8.72
CA ALA A 178 -1.53 -3.09 -8.01
C ALA A 178 0.01 -3.17 -7.99
N ALA A 179 0.64 -3.85 -8.96
CA ALA A 179 2.08 -4.10 -8.97
C ALA A 179 2.93 -2.88 -8.61
N GLY A 180 3.84 -3.07 -7.65
CA GLY A 180 4.74 -2.02 -7.17
C GLY A 180 4.12 -1.00 -6.22
N ALA A 181 2.80 -1.03 -5.98
CA ALA A 181 2.17 -0.19 -4.97
C ALA A 181 2.78 -0.44 -3.59
N ILE A 182 3.07 0.64 -2.87
CA ILE A 182 3.66 0.64 -1.54
C ILE A 182 2.65 1.20 -0.55
N GLY A 183 2.65 0.65 0.65
CA GLY A 183 1.84 1.17 1.74
C GLY A 183 2.24 0.58 3.08
N ILE A 184 1.43 0.91 4.08
CA ILE A 184 1.54 0.38 5.43
C ILE A 184 0.16 -0.09 5.88
N PHE A 185 0.11 -1.14 6.69
CA PHE A 185 -1.06 -1.46 7.49
C PHE A 185 -0.71 -1.57 8.96
N LYS A 186 -1.65 -1.16 9.82
CA LYS A 186 -1.61 -1.35 11.27
C LYS A 186 -2.53 -2.50 11.65
N ILE A 187 -2.07 -3.38 12.52
CA ILE A 187 -2.93 -4.40 13.14
C ILE A 187 -3.66 -3.75 14.30
N GLU A 188 -4.94 -3.44 14.13
CA GLU A 188 -5.77 -2.83 15.16
C GLU A 188 -6.27 -3.88 16.15
N ASP A 189 -6.64 -5.06 15.65
CA ASP A 189 -7.13 -6.17 16.47
C ASP A 189 -7.01 -7.52 15.75
N ILE A 190 -7.08 -8.61 16.52
CA ILE A 190 -7.13 -10.00 16.05
C ILE A 190 -8.18 -10.74 16.85
N VAL A 191 -9.29 -11.09 16.19
CA VAL A 191 -10.50 -11.63 16.85
C VAL A 191 -10.71 -13.10 16.49
N LEU A 192 -10.83 -13.94 17.51
CA LEU A 192 -11.22 -15.34 17.38
C LEU A 192 -12.75 -15.46 17.38
N THR A 193 -13.30 -16.19 16.41
CA THR A 193 -14.75 -16.42 16.26
C THR A 193 -15.12 -17.89 16.16
N GLY A 194 -14.13 -18.77 16.24
CA GLY A 194 -14.30 -20.20 15.99
C GLY A 194 -14.71 -21.05 17.18
N GLY A 195 -14.81 -20.50 18.39
CA GLY A 195 -14.93 -21.30 19.61
C GLY A 195 -13.77 -22.31 19.68
N ALA A 196 -14.07 -23.60 19.53
CA ALA A 196 -13.05 -24.66 19.47
C ALA A 196 -12.18 -24.65 18.21
N ASN A 197 -12.59 -23.99 17.13
CA ASN A 197 -11.79 -23.86 15.91
C ASN A 197 -10.79 -22.70 16.05
N THR A 198 -9.54 -23.04 16.37
CA THR A 198 -8.46 -22.08 16.64
C THR A 198 -7.97 -21.35 15.39
N GLU A 199 -8.38 -21.75 14.19
CA GLU A 199 -7.98 -21.11 12.94
C GLU A 199 -9.10 -20.22 12.35
N LYS A 200 -10.26 -20.12 13.01
CA LYS A 200 -11.40 -19.29 12.58
C LYS A 200 -11.44 -17.97 13.36
N GLY A 201 -11.22 -16.89 12.63
CA GLY A 201 -11.21 -15.53 13.16
C GLY A 201 -11.06 -14.49 12.05
N TYR A 202 -10.83 -13.24 12.44
CA TYR A 202 -10.53 -12.15 11.52
C TYR A 202 -9.55 -11.16 12.15
N TYR A 203 -8.87 -10.40 11.30
CA TYR A 203 -8.04 -9.27 11.66
C TYR A 203 -8.82 -7.99 11.45
N VAL A 204 -8.57 -6.98 12.28
CA VAL A 204 -8.97 -5.60 12.02
C VAL A 204 -7.71 -4.84 11.64
N ILE A 205 -7.68 -4.27 10.43
CA ILE A 205 -6.52 -3.54 9.93
C ILE A 205 -6.89 -2.14 9.46
N SER A 206 -6.00 -1.19 9.70
CA SER A 206 -6.04 0.12 9.05
C SER A 206 -4.94 0.18 8.01
N VAL A 207 -5.21 0.68 6.82
CA VAL A 207 -4.30 0.66 5.67
C VAL A 207 -4.14 2.05 5.09
N LYS A 208 -2.90 2.42 4.78
CA LYS A 208 -2.54 3.54 3.91
C LYS A 208 -1.74 3.00 2.74
N LYS A 209 -2.26 3.16 1.52
CA LYS A 209 -1.54 2.86 0.28
C LYS A 209 -1.19 4.18 -0.38
N VAL A 210 0.08 4.35 -0.76
CA VAL A 210 0.52 5.54 -1.50
C VAL A 210 -0.34 5.65 -2.76
N ARG A 211 -1.07 6.76 -2.87
CA ARG A 211 -1.90 7.00 -4.04
C ARG A 211 -0.97 7.23 -5.22
N SER A 212 -1.02 6.34 -6.20
CA SER A 212 -0.44 6.61 -7.50
C SER A 212 -1.21 7.80 -8.06
N ILE A 213 -0.52 8.92 -8.26
CA ILE A 213 -1.09 10.01 -9.05
C ILE A 213 -1.08 9.49 -10.48
N SER A 214 -2.17 8.83 -10.88
CA SER A 214 -2.53 8.77 -12.28
C SER A 214 -2.86 10.19 -12.66
N VAL A 215 -1.88 10.94 -13.20
CA VAL A 215 -2.22 12.07 -14.03
C VAL A 215 -3.00 11.44 -15.17
N SER A 216 -4.33 11.50 -15.11
CA SER A 216 -5.15 11.40 -16.30
C SER A 216 -4.69 12.57 -17.16
N LEU A 217 -3.74 12.28 -18.02
CA LEU A 217 -3.42 13.16 -19.12
C LEU A 217 -4.68 13.13 -19.96
N ASN A 218 -5.54 14.12 -19.75
CA ASN A 218 -6.22 14.70 -20.88
C ASN A 218 -5.10 15.17 -21.81
N THR A 219 -4.57 14.25 -22.61
CA THR A 219 -3.74 14.58 -23.75
C THR A 219 -4.67 15.29 -24.72
N GLN A 220 -4.84 16.60 -24.55
CA GLN A 220 -4.84 17.38 -25.77
C GLN A 220 -3.46 17.14 -26.37
N SER A 221 -3.45 16.35 -27.45
CA SER A 221 -2.28 16.12 -28.27
C SER A 221 -1.67 17.48 -28.58
N VAL A 222 -0.43 17.69 -28.13
CA VAL A 222 0.39 18.83 -28.58
C VAL A 222 0.39 18.81 -30.12
N PRO A 223 0.40 19.96 -30.80
CA PRO A 223 0.70 20.00 -32.24
C PRO A 223 1.92 19.12 -32.53
N GLN A 224 1.81 18.27 -33.56
CA GLN A 224 2.85 17.32 -33.95
C GLN A 224 4.22 18.02 -33.97
N ASN A 225 5.23 17.40 -33.34
CA ASN A 225 6.65 17.82 -33.41
C ASN A 225 7.04 19.08 -32.60
N MET A 226 6.50 19.31 -31.40
CA MET A 226 6.99 20.37 -30.51
C MET A 226 8.25 19.98 -29.71
N TRP A 227 8.33 18.70 -29.31
CA TRP A 227 9.44 18.18 -28.50
C TRP A 227 9.97 16.87 -29.10
N VAL A 228 11.27 16.82 -29.35
CA VAL A 228 11.97 15.61 -29.80
C VAL A 228 12.94 15.14 -28.74
N VAL A 229 12.89 13.85 -28.45
CA VAL A 229 13.84 13.19 -27.56
C VAL A 229 14.96 12.61 -28.40
N LYS A 230 16.19 13.04 -28.16
CA LYS A 230 17.39 12.49 -28.78
C LYS A 230 18.52 12.49 -27.74
N ASP A 231 19.37 11.46 -27.73
CA ASP A 231 20.56 11.40 -26.89
C ASP A 231 20.30 11.73 -25.40
N LYS A 232 19.17 11.22 -24.86
CA LYS A 232 18.69 11.51 -23.50
C LYS A 232 18.53 13.00 -23.19
N SER A 233 18.13 13.78 -24.18
CA SER A 233 17.83 15.20 -24.06
C SER A 233 16.52 15.51 -24.78
N VAL A 234 15.81 16.52 -24.28
CA VAL A 234 14.60 17.04 -24.91
C VAL A 234 14.97 18.28 -25.71
N TYR A 235 14.69 18.26 -27.00
CA TYR A 235 14.92 19.37 -27.92
C TYR A 235 13.59 20.06 -28.25
N ASN A 236 13.59 21.39 -28.13
CA ASN A 236 12.49 22.24 -28.58
C ASN A 236 12.53 22.40 -30.11
N THR A 237 11.67 21.70 -30.84
CA THR A 237 11.74 21.61 -32.30
C THR A 237 11.02 22.75 -33.03
N GLN A 238 11.34 23.99 -32.61
CA GLN A 238 11.01 25.26 -33.27
C GLN A 238 9.57 25.80 -33.12
N SER A 239 8.79 25.34 -32.14
CA SER A 239 7.38 25.73 -32.04
C SER A 239 6.92 26.27 -30.68
N TYR A 240 7.82 26.43 -29.71
CA TYR A 240 7.43 26.88 -28.36
C TYR A 240 8.40 27.87 -27.74
N SER A 241 7.85 28.87 -27.06
CA SER A 241 8.56 29.71 -26.10
C SER A 241 7.69 29.91 -24.87
N GLY A 242 8.25 29.68 -23.70
CA GLY A 242 7.53 29.78 -22.43
C GLY A 242 8.00 28.77 -21.39
N GLN A 243 7.34 28.78 -20.23
CA GLN A 243 7.65 27.85 -19.16
C GLN A 243 7.25 26.42 -19.53
N ILE A 244 8.11 25.47 -19.21
CA ILE A 244 7.74 24.07 -19.14
C ILE A 244 8.01 23.51 -17.74
N ASN A 245 7.26 22.47 -17.40
CA ASN A 245 7.40 21.69 -16.19
C ASN A 245 7.53 20.21 -16.55
N ILE A 246 8.59 19.55 -16.10
CA ILE A 246 8.82 18.12 -16.28
C ILE A 246 8.57 17.42 -14.96
N TYR A 247 7.67 16.45 -14.99
CA TYR A 247 7.32 15.62 -13.84
C TYR A 247 7.78 14.19 -14.05
N ASP A 248 8.16 13.51 -12.97
CA ASP A 248 8.33 12.06 -12.99
C ASP A 248 6.97 11.33 -12.94
N ILE A 249 7.00 9.98 -13.01
CA ILE A 249 5.79 9.15 -12.91
C ILE A 249 5.04 9.26 -11.59
N THR A 250 5.67 9.78 -10.54
CA THR A 250 5.04 9.97 -9.23
C THR A 250 4.32 11.31 -9.12
N GLY A 251 4.47 12.17 -10.15
CA GLY A 251 3.94 13.53 -10.20
C GLY A 251 4.86 14.56 -9.55
N LYS A 252 6.09 14.19 -9.18
CA LYS A 252 7.07 15.12 -8.62
C LYS A 252 7.64 16.00 -9.72
N LEU A 253 7.67 17.31 -9.50
CA LEU A 253 8.34 18.26 -10.38
C LEU A 253 9.86 18.02 -10.32
N ILE A 254 10.45 17.75 -11.48
CA ILE A 254 11.89 17.48 -11.64
C ILE A 254 12.60 18.70 -12.24
N ILE A 255 11.99 19.32 -13.24
CA ILE A 255 12.55 20.50 -13.92
C ILE A 255 11.42 21.50 -14.16
N GLN A 256 11.67 22.76 -13.82
CA GLN A 256 10.90 23.90 -14.28
C GLN A 256 11.86 24.84 -15.01
N LYS A 257 11.56 25.16 -16.26
CA LYS A 257 12.45 25.97 -17.09
C LYS A 257 11.67 26.76 -18.13
N ASP A 258 12.01 28.04 -18.29
CA ASP A 258 11.58 28.83 -19.44
C ASP A 258 12.45 28.46 -20.64
N LEU A 259 11.81 28.01 -21.71
CA LEU A 259 12.47 27.65 -22.96
C LEU A 259 12.26 28.70 -24.03
N GLN A 260 13.31 28.92 -24.81
CA GLN A 260 13.29 29.57 -26.11
C GLN A 260 13.32 28.54 -27.24
N VAL A 261 12.94 28.97 -28.45
CA VAL A 261 13.02 28.14 -29.65
C VAL A 261 14.46 27.64 -29.85
N GLY A 262 14.63 26.33 -30.03
CA GLY A 262 15.94 25.70 -30.24
C GLY A 262 16.66 25.29 -28.96
N ASP A 263 16.14 25.64 -27.78
CA ASP A 263 16.71 25.21 -26.51
C ASP A 263 16.65 23.68 -26.35
N CYS A 264 17.62 23.16 -25.59
CA CYS A 264 17.64 21.78 -25.14
C CYS A 264 17.59 21.69 -23.61
N ILE A 265 17.05 20.57 -23.14
CA ILE A 265 17.09 20.16 -21.74
C ILE A 265 17.87 18.85 -21.68
N ASN A 266 19.02 18.92 -21.03
CA ASN A 266 19.83 17.74 -20.76
C ASN A 266 19.13 16.88 -19.71
N MET A 267 18.76 15.65 -20.10
CA MET A 267 18.12 14.69 -19.22
C MET A 267 19.00 13.45 -18.96
N SER A 268 20.31 13.53 -19.24
CA SER A 268 21.24 12.39 -19.17
C SER A 268 21.35 11.75 -17.77
N GLY A 269 21.07 12.51 -16.70
CA GLY A 269 21.03 12.03 -15.32
C GLY A 269 19.74 11.32 -14.91
N PHE A 270 18.73 11.29 -15.78
CA PHE A 270 17.41 10.74 -15.49
C PHE A 270 17.12 9.49 -16.32
N LYS A 271 16.34 8.56 -15.76
CA LYS A 271 15.91 7.32 -16.42
C LYS A 271 14.43 7.08 -16.13
N GLY A 272 13.70 6.59 -17.12
CA GLY A 272 12.30 6.21 -16.97
C GLY A 272 11.34 7.11 -17.73
N ILE A 273 10.09 7.14 -17.26
CA ILE A 273 9.00 7.84 -17.92
C ILE A 273 8.83 9.22 -17.28
N PHE A 274 8.72 10.25 -18.12
CA PHE A 274 8.48 11.61 -17.67
C PHE A 274 7.33 12.24 -18.44
N LEU A 275 6.78 13.28 -17.85
CA LEU A 275 5.73 14.08 -18.42
C LEU A 275 6.18 15.52 -18.54
N ILE A 276 6.24 16.03 -19.76
CA ILE A 276 6.44 17.45 -20.02
C ILE A 276 5.08 18.13 -20.07
N LYS A 277 4.91 19.23 -19.35
CA LYS A 277 3.74 20.12 -19.40
C LYS A 277 4.15 21.54 -19.75
N SER A 278 3.33 22.19 -20.56
CA SER A 278 3.38 23.61 -20.88
C SER A 278 1.97 24.20 -20.81
N ASN A 279 1.83 25.50 -21.06
CA ASN A 279 0.53 26.15 -21.20
C ASN A 279 -0.23 25.71 -22.48
N VAL A 280 0.45 25.12 -23.46
CA VAL A 280 -0.13 24.67 -24.74
C VAL A 280 -0.39 23.16 -24.80
N GLY A 281 0.02 22.39 -23.79
CA GLY A 281 -0.29 20.97 -23.72
C GLY A 281 0.72 20.15 -22.92
N SER A 282 0.69 18.83 -23.14
CA SER A 282 1.58 17.91 -22.43
C SER A 282 2.01 16.73 -23.29
N GLN A 283 3.24 16.27 -23.12
CA GLN A 283 3.82 15.15 -23.85
C GLN A 283 4.53 14.18 -22.89
N LYS A 284 4.23 12.89 -23.03
CA LYS A 284 4.96 11.81 -22.36
C LYS A 284 6.28 11.56 -23.10
N ILE A 285 7.36 11.42 -22.35
CA ILE A 285 8.67 11.02 -22.87
C ILE A 285 9.21 9.81 -22.13
N ILE A 286 10.06 9.04 -22.79
CA ILE A 286 10.72 7.84 -22.25
C ILE A 286 12.23 8.02 -22.46
N LEU A 287 13.01 7.88 -21.39
CA LEU A 287 14.47 8.09 -21.35
C LEU A 287 15.21 6.88 -20.79
#